data_AF-A0A957V189-F1
#
_entry.id   AF-A0A957V189-F1
#
_cell.length_a   1.000
_cell.length_b   1.000
_cell.length_c   1.000
_cell.angle_alpha   90.00
_cell.angle_beta   90.00
_cell.angle_gamma   90.00
#
_symmetry.space_group_name_H-M   'P 1'
#
loop_
_entity.id
_entity.type
_entity.pdbx_description
1 polymer ?
#
loop_
_entity_poly.entity_id
_entity_poly.type
_entity_poly.pdbx_seq_one_letter_code
_entity_poly.pdbx_strand_id
1 'polypeptide(L)'
;MNTIIAGGANEQSCYTGPLAIGSVPAAVSNLDNDGTCGSSFRQSDAILLGPLGVYGQPAGANDVNSGASFTLTVPLFPLLPGSAAIDAGAGSVVTPRHPNSICPLTDQRGLWRQQGSACDIGAFESQGFTLAKTGGDEQ
;
A
#
# COMPACT_ATOMS: atom_id res chain seq x y z
N MET A 1 -2.01 9.21 -7.26
CA MET A 1 -0.95 8.20 -7.05
C MET A 1 -0.72 8.11 -5.56
N ASN A 2 -0.78 6.94 -4.95
CA ASN A 2 -0.59 6.78 -3.51
C ASN A 2 0.73 6.02 -3.29
N THR A 3 1.81 6.76 -3.07
CA THR A 3 3.19 6.22 -3.05
C THR A 3 3.80 6.26 -1.65
N ILE A 4 4.60 5.25 -1.32
CA ILE A 4 5.45 5.21 -0.14
C ILE A 4 6.91 5.33 -0.58
N ILE A 5 7.68 6.16 0.11
CA ILE A 5 9.15 6.16 0.06
C ILE A 5 9.65 5.97 1.48
N ALA A 6 10.31 4.84 1.74
CA ALA A 6 10.81 4.50 3.06
C ALA A 6 12.03 3.59 2.95
N GLY A 7 12.79 3.47 4.04
CA GLY A 7 13.95 2.58 4.11
C GLY A 7 15.16 3.06 3.30
N GLY A 8 15.30 4.37 3.11
CA GLY A 8 16.45 4.98 2.46
C GLY A 8 17.79 4.76 3.19
N ALA A 9 18.90 4.89 2.47
CA ALA A 9 20.24 4.74 3.03
C ALA A 9 20.54 5.88 4.02
N ASN A 10 21.15 5.56 5.17
CA ASN A 10 21.37 6.51 6.26
C ASN A 10 20.07 7.20 6.71
N GLU A 11 18.95 6.47 6.65
CA GLU A 11 17.60 6.96 6.99
C GLU A 11 17.07 8.04 6.04
N GLN A 12 17.78 8.33 4.93
CA GLN A 12 17.39 9.33 3.95
C GLN A 12 16.66 8.71 2.75
N SER A 13 15.36 8.92 2.67
CA SER A 13 14.47 8.43 1.60
C SER A 13 14.63 9.20 0.30
N CYS A 14 14.83 10.52 0.35
CA CYS A 14 15.08 11.38 -0.81
C CYS A 14 16.44 12.08 -0.66
N TYR A 15 17.51 11.29 -0.79
CA TYR A 15 18.91 11.69 -0.57
C TYR A 15 19.38 12.92 -1.35
N THR A 16 18.87 13.13 -2.58
CA THR A 16 19.25 14.28 -3.42
C THR A 16 18.34 15.50 -3.25
N GLY A 17 17.45 15.47 -2.25
CA GLY A 17 16.47 16.52 -1.97
C GLY A 17 15.06 16.20 -2.49
N PRO A 18 14.13 17.16 -2.36
CA PRO A 18 12.71 16.97 -2.65
C PRO A 18 12.46 16.39 -4.05
N LEU A 19 11.54 15.43 -4.12
CA LEU A 19 11.08 14.93 -5.41
C LEU A 19 10.14 15.96 -6.04
N ALA A 20 10.60 16.56 -7.14
CA ALA A 20 9.74 17.36 -8.01
C ALA A 20 8.83 16.43 -8.83
N ILE A 21 7.83 15.84 -8.18
CA ILE A 21 6.71 15.26 -8.89
C ILE A 21 5.90 16.42 -9.50
N GLY A 22 5.87 16.50 -10.83
CA GLY A 22 5.06 17.49 -11.55
C GLY A 22 3.59 17.43 -11.11
N SER A 23 2.83 18.51 -11.36
CA SER A 23 1.43 18.76 -10.94
C SER A 23 0.78 17.55 -10.26
N VAL A 24 1.00 17.45 -8.96
CA VAL A 24 0.42 16.40 -8.15
C VAL A 24 -1.06 16.72 -8.00
N PRO A 25 -1.99 15.88 -8.48
CA PRO A 25 -3.41 16.11 -8.24
C PRO A 25 -3.64 16.26 -6.73
N ALA A 26 -4.43 17.24 -6.28
CA ALA A 26 -4.70 17.50 -4.86
C ALA A 26 -5.31 16.30 -4.10
N ALA A 27 -5.70 15.26 -4.83
CA ALA A 27 -6.24 14.01 -4.32
C ALA A 27 -5.19 12.89 -4.32
N VAL A 28 -3.96 13.12 -3.89
CA VAL A 28 -2.99 12.03 -3.66
C VAL A 28 -2.59 11.95 -2.20
N SER A 29 -2.33 10.73 -1.73
CA SER A 29 -1.70 10.50 -0.42
C SER A 29 -0.35 9.83 -0.64
N ASN A 30 0.73 10.62 -0.62
CA ASN A 30 2.08 10.06 -0.62
C ASN A 30 2.70 10.19 0.77
N LEU A 31 3.46 9.17 1.18
CA LEU A 31 4.14 9.13 2.47
C LEU A 31 5.65 8.98 2.30
N ASP A 32 6.40 9.70 3.12
CA ASP A 32 7.82 9.49 3.34
C ASP A 32 8.12 9.31 4.83
N ASN A 33 9.16 8.56 5.17
CA ASN A 33 9.47 8.26 6.57
C ASN A 33 10.37 9.31 7.25
N ASP A 34 10.92 10.28 6.52
CA ASP A 34 11.97 11.18 7.02
C ASP A 34 11.79 12.66 6.66
N GLY A 35 10.77 13.01 5.86
CA GLY A 35 10.47 14.39 5.45
C GLY A 35 11.36 14.94 4.35
N THR A 36 12.28 14.14 3.80
CA THR A 36 13.24 14.62 2.79
C THR A 36 12.62 14.73 1.40
N CYS A 37 11.45 14.13 1.17
CA CYS A 37 10.84 14.05 -0.16
C CYS A 37 10.04 15.29 -0.57
N GLY A 38 9.89 16.27 0.34
CA GLY A 38 9.27 17.57 0.09
C GLY A 38 7.75 17.59 0.23
N SER A 39 7.13 18.73 -0.08
CA SER A 39 5.71 19.02 0.26
C SER A 39 4.66 18.14 -0.41
N SER A 40 5.04 17.38 -1.43
CA SER A 40 4.15 16.44 -2.11
C SER A 40 4.06 15.08 -1.41
N PHE A 41 4.84 14.91 -0.32
CA PHE A 41 4.83 13.79 0.58
C PHE A 41 4.49 14.28 1.98
N ARG A 42 3.70 13.48 2.70
CA ARG A 42 3.46 13.67 4.13
C ARG A 42 4.42 12.78 4.89
N GLN A 43 5.25 13.39 5.73
CA GLN A 43 6.14 12.65 6.61
C GLN A 43 5.34 11.83 7.64
N SER A 44 5.81 10.60 7.88
CA SER A 44 5.28 9.70 8.90
C SER A 44 6.31 8.67 9.33
N ASP A 45 6.69 8.69 10.61
CA ASP A 45 7.57 7.65 11.20
C ASP A 45 6.87 6.30 11.39
N ALA A 46 5.53 6.27 11.26
CA ALA A 46 4.72 5.07 11.40
C ALA A 46 4.47 4.34 10.06
N ILE A 47 5.36 4.47 9.07
CA ILE A 47 5.31 3.63 7.87
C ILE A 47 5.89 2.25 8.22
N LEU A 48 5.01 1.32 8.58
CA LEU A 48 5.42 -0.02 9.02
C LEU A 48 5.30 -1.00 7.84
N LEU A 49 6.45 -1.42 7.34
CA LEU A 49 6.59 -2.40 6.27
C LEU A 49 7.16 -3.71 6.83
N GLY A 50 6.62 -4.84 6.39
CA GLY A 50 7.24 -6.15 6.60
C GLY A 50 8.45 -6.36 5.68
N PRO A 51 9.18 -7.46 5.83
CA PRO A 51 10.30 -7.79 4.95
C PRO A 51 9.83 -7.98 3.50
N LEU A 52 10.74 -7.78 2.54
CA LEU A 52 10.49 -8.09 1.14
C LEU A 52 10.11 -9.58 1.02
N GLY A 53 8.94 -9.84 0.47
CA GLY A 53 8.41 -11.19 0.26
C GLY A 53 7.86 -11.35 -1.15
N VAL A 54 7.64 -12.59 -1.56
CA VAL A 54 7.00 -12.92 -2.84
C VAL A 54 5.53 -13.21 -2.57
N TYR A 55 4.65 -12.38 -3.11
CA TYR A 55 3.20 -12.48 -2.89
C TYR A 55 2.48 -12.60 -4.22
N GLY A 56 1.38 -13.35 -4.25
CA GLY A 56 0.59 -13.52 -5.45
C GLY A 56 -0.85 -13.84 -5.16
N GLN A 57 -1.67 -13.60 -6.16
CA GLN A 57 -3.02 -14.16 -6.22
C GLN A 57 -3.01 -15.27 -7.26
N PRO A 58 -3.74 -16.39 -7.05
CA PRO A 58 -4.12 -17.25 -8.16
C PRO A 58 -4.74 -16.37 -9.25
N ALA A 59 -4.13 -16.35 -10.44
CA ALA A 59 -4.75 -15.67 -11.57
C ALA A 59 -6.10 -16.37 -11.77
N GLY A 60 -7.17 -15.56 -11.85
CA GLY A 60 -8.48 -16.10 -12.22
C GLY A 60 -8.31 -16.96 -13.46
N ALA A 61 -8.94 -18.13 -13.45
CA ALA A 61 -9.03 -19.02 -14.61
C ALA A 61 -9.87 -18.34 -15.70
N ASN A 62 -9.32 -17.30 -16.34
CA ASN A 62 -9.96 -16.61 -17.45
C ASN A 62 -9.80 -17.44 -18.74
N ASP A 63 -8.81 -18.34 -18.77
CA ASP A 63 -8.64 -19.33 -19.81
C ASP A 63 -9.31 -20.64 -19.41
N VAL A 64 -10.62 -20.75 -19.68
CA VAL A 64 -11.40 -21.99 -19.52
C VAL A 64 -10.87 -23.17 -20.37
N ASN A 65 -9.85 -22.95 -21.22
CA ASN A 65 -9.24 -23.96 -22.08
C ASN A 65 -7.87 -24.49 -21.62
N SER A 66 -7.20 -23.87 -20.64
CA SER A 66 -5.83 -24.29 -20.27
C SER A 66 -5.77 -25.25 -19.07
N GLY A 67 -6.77 -25.29 -18.19
CA GLY A 67 -6.73 -26.08 -16.94
C GLY A 67 -5.56 -25.73 -15.99
N ALA A 68 -4.66 -24.84 -16.40
CA ALA A 68 -3.46 -24.44 -15.68
C ALA A 68 -3.81 -23.28 -14.76
N SER A 69 -3.81 -23.55 -13.45
CA SER A 69 -3.79 -22.50 -12.44
C SER A 69 -2.37 -21.94 -12.37
N PHE A 70 -2.19 -20.71 -12.83
CA PHE A 70 -0.94 -19.98 -12.65
C PHE A 70 -1.11 -18.96 -11.52
N THR A 71 -0.11 -18.85 -10.64
CA THR A 71 -0.05 -17.80 -9.63
C THR A 71 0.90 -16.73 -10.11
N LEU A 72 0.36 -15.54 -10.43
CA LEU A 72 1.22 -14.38 -10.66
C LEU A 72 1.78 -13.96 -9.30
N THR A 73 3.09 -14.03 -9.15
CA THR A 73 3.78 -13.58 -7.94
C THR A 73 4.65 -12.36 -8.24
N VAL A 74 4.71 -11.44 -7.28
CA VAL A 74 5.46 -10.20 -7.35
C VAL A 74 6.20 -9.96 -6.02
N PRO A 75 7.46 -9.51 -6.03
CA PRO A 75 8.16 -9.09 -4.82
C PRO A 75 7.55 -7.79 -4.27
N LEU A 76 7.11 -7.80 -3.02
CA LEU A 76 6.47 -6.66 -2.36
C LEU A 76 6.90 -6.55 -0.90
N PHE A 77 6.81 -5.35 -0.34
CA PHE A 77 6.83 -5.12 1.09
C PHE A 77 5.37 -5.06 1.59
N PRO A 78 4.90 -6.01 2.44
CA PRO A 78 3.55 -5.96 2.98
C PRO A 78 3.44 -4.85 4.04
N LEU A 79 2.23 -4.36 4.29
CA LEU A 79 1.98 -3.47 5.43
C LEU A 79 1.87 -4.28 6.71
N LEU A 80 2.44 -3.78 7.80
CA LEU A 80 2.25 -4.33 9.14
C LEU A 80 1.05 -3.67 9.85
N PRO A 81 0.44 -4.34 10.85
CA PRO A 81 -0.59 -3.72 11.67
C PRO A 81 -0.16 -2.37 12.25
N GLY A 82 -1.04 -1.37 12.17
CA GLY A 82 -0.76 -0.02 12.69
C GLY A 82 0.05 0.88 11.77
N SER A 83 0.39 0.43 10.56
CA SER A 83 1.05 1.27 9.56
C SER A 83 0.17 2.48 9.18
N ALA A 84 0.78 3.66 9.11
CA ALA A 84 0.13 4.90 8.65
C ALA A 84 -0.32 4.86 7.18
N ALA A 85 0.09 3.84 6.44
CA ALA A 85 -0.35 3.59 5.07
C ALA A 85 -1.70 2.89 4.97
N ILE A 86 -2.18 2.27 6.05
CA ILE A 86 -3.46 1.55 6.06
C ILE A 86 -4.62 2.55 5.98
N ASP A 87 -5.59 2.31 5.09
CA ASP A 87 -6.79 3.14 4.94
C ASP A 87 -6.51 4.64 4.67
N ALA A 88 -5.30 4.97 4.20
CA ALA A 88 -4.84 6.36 4.12
C ALA A 88 -4.85 6.95 2.70
N GLY A 89 -5.19 6.14 1.69
CA GLY A 89 -5.27 6.58 0.30
C GLY A 89 -6.34 7.65 0.09
N ALA A 90 -6.01 8.69 -0.69
CA ALA A 90 -7.01 9.66 -1.10
C ALA A 90 -8.05 8.96 -1.98
N GLY A 91 -9.33 9.09 -1.65
CA GLY A 91 -10.43 8.47 -2.40
C GLY A 91 -11.06 7.27 -1.72
N SER A 92 -11.92 7.53 -0.74
CA SER A 92 -12.76 6.51 -0.11
C SER A 92 -13.56 5.73 -1.15
N VAL A 93 -13.49 4.39 -1.08
CA VAL A 93 -14.29 3.48 -1.90
C VAL A 93 -15.50 3.01 -1.07
N VAL A 94 -16.30 3.95 -0.56
CA VAL A 94 -17.68 3.57 -0.20
C VAL A 94 -18.42 3.32 -1.50
N THR A 95 -19.07 2.17 -1.66
CA THR A 95 -19.86 1.85 -2.85
C THR A 95 -21.19 2.61 -2.83
N PRO A 96 -21.63 3.16 -3.98
CA PRO A 96 -21.02 3.08 -5.31
C PRO A 96 -19.74 3.92 -5.40
N ARG A 97 -18.71 3.40 -6.11
CA ARG A 97 -17.39 4.03 -6.29
C ARG A 97 -17.51 5.54 -6.37
N HIS A 98 -16.95 6.25 -5.39
CA HIS A 98 -16.89 7.70 -5.45
C HIS A 98 -16.21 8.08 -6.77
N PRO A 99 -16.81 8.94 -7.62
CA PRO A 99 -16.29 9.25 -8.96
C PRO A 99 -14.89 9.87 -8.94
N ASN A 100 -14.42 10.32 -7.76
CA ASN A 100 -13.08 10.83 -7.53
C ASN A 100 -12.16 9.87 -6.75
N SER A 101 -12.51 8.58 -6.62
CA SER A 101 -11.59 7.60 -6.01
C SER A 101 -10.45 7.30 -6.98
N ILE A 102 -9.26 7.81 -6.65
CA ILE A 102 -8.01 7.59 -7.39
C ILE A 102 -7.35 6.26 -7.03
N CYS A 103 -7.97 5.44 -6.17
CA CYS A 103 -7.48 4.10 -5.85
C CYS A 103 -7.58 3.19 -7.08
N PRO A 104 -6.47 2.56 -7.49
CA PRO A 104 -6.50 1.48 -8.48
C PRO A 104 -7.46 0.38 -8.03
N LEU A 105 -8.10 -0.31 -8.98
CA LEU A 105 -9.04 -1.40 -8.67
C LEU A 105 -8.35 -2.55 -7.90
N THR A 106 -7.10 -2.83 -8.26
CA THR A 106 -6.30 -3.89 -7.66
C THR A 106 -4.93 -3.39 -7.23
N ASP A 107 -4.32 -4.06 -6.26
CA ASP A 107 -2.91 -3.88 -5.93
C ASP A 107 -2.00 -4.61 -6.95
N GLN A 108 -0.69 -4.62 -6.72
CA GLN A 108 0.27 -5.23 -7.66
C GLN A 108 0.17 -6.76 -7.76
N ARG A 109 -0.53 -7.42 -6.83
CA ARG A 109 -0.81 -8.87 -6.88
C ARG A 109 -2.04 -9.18 -7.74
N GLY A 110 -2.83 -8.16 -8.08
CA GLY A 110 -4.14 -8.31 -8.72
C GLY A 110 -5.30 -8.45 -7.73
N LEU A 111 -5.06 -8.25 -6.42
CA LEU A 111 -6.09 -8.33 -5.39
C LEU A 111 -6.87 -7.01 -5.29
N TRP A 112 -8.19 -7.12 -5.12
CA TRP A 112 -9.08 -5.97 -4.96
C TRP A 112 -8.72 -5.10 -3.75
N ARG A 113 -8.58 -3.78 -3.97
CA ARG A 113 -8.25 -2.79 -2.92
C ARG A 113 -9.44 -2.28 -2.11
N GLN A 114 -10.60 -2.92 -2.21
CA GLN A 114 -11.85 -2.45 -1.58
C GLN A 114 -12.00 -2.96 -0.14
N GLN A 115 -10.91 -2.99 0.63
CA GLN A 115 -10.87 -3.66 1.93
C GLN A 115 -10.74 -2.63 3.05
N GLY A 116 -11.76 -1.78 3.22
CA GLY A 116 -11.74 -0.77 4.29
C GLY A 116 -12.50 0.51 3.96
N SER A 117 -12.12 1.59 4.64
CA SER A 117 -12.66 2.93 4.45
C SER A 117 -12.01 3.69 3.29
N ALA A 118 -10.77 3.34 2.95
CA ALA A 118 -10.05 3.77 1.76
C ALA A 118 -9.04 2.68 1.33
N CYS A 119 -8.40 2.83 0.16
CA CYS A 119 -7.31 1.92 -0.18
C CYS A 119 -6.06 2.22 0.65
N ASP A 120 -5.27 1.19 0.88
CA ASP A 120 -3.94 1.35 1.44
C ASP A 120 -3.00 2.09 0.47
N ILE A 121 -2.07 2.88 1.00
CA ILE A 121 -1.04 3.55 0.21
C ILE A 121 0.06 2.55 -0.17
N GLY A 122 0.54 2.60 -1.41
CA GLY A 122 1.63 1.76 -1.90
C GLY A 122 1.18 0.57 -2.74
N ALA A 123 2.07 -0.41 -2.87
CA ALA A 123 1.94 -1.51 -3.83
C ALA A 123 1.09 -2.71 -3.33
N PHE A 124 0.77 -2.73 -2.04
CA PHE A 124 0.17 -3.87 -1.35
C PHE A 124 -1.08 -3.40 -0.59
N GLU A 125 -2.20 -4.10 -0.76
CA GLU A 125 -3.38 -3.93 0.09
C GLU A 125 -3.35 -4.93 1.26
N SER A 126 -3.39 -4.45 2.49
CA SER A 126 -3.61 -5.31 3.65
C SER A 126 -4.92 -6.09 3.52
N GLN A 127 -4.96 -7.30 4.09
CA GLN A 127 -6.11 -8.21 3.98
C GLN A 127 -6.76 -8.47 5.34
N GLY A 128 -6.68 -7.47 6.22
CA GLY A 128 -6.89 -7.64 7.65
C GLY A 128 -5.70 -8.31 8.34
N PHE A 129 -5.70 -8.23 9.68
CA PHE A 129 -4.64 -8.78 10.52
C PHE A 129 -5.23 -9.68 11.58
N THR A 130 -4.70 -10.90 11.70
CA THR A 130 -4.99 -11.77 12.83
C THR A 130 -3.86 -11.64 13.84
N LEU A 131 -4.14 -10.98 14.96
CA LEU A 131 -3.19 -10.90 16.07
C LEU A 131 -3.33 -12.16 16.92
N ALA A 132 -2.32 -13.03 16.89
CA ALA A 132 -2.23 -14.14 17.83
C ALA A 132 -1.62 -13.62 19.13
N LYS A 133 -2.42 -13.61 20.20
CA LYS A 133 -1.92 -13.29 21.54
C LYS A 133 -1.05 -14.45 22.03
N THR A 134 0.26 -14.25 22.06
CA THR A 134 1.23 -15.27 22.50
C THR A 134 1.50 -15.26 24.01
N GLY A 135 0.86 -14.36 24.78
CA GLY A 135 0.86 -14.37 26.25
C GLY A 135 0.33 -13.06 26.88
N GLY A 136 -0.14 -13.14 28.13
CA GLY A 136 -0.49 -12.04 29.05
C GLY A 136 -1.66 -11.13 28.64
N ASP A 137 -2.85 -11.25 29.26
CA ASP A 137 -3.74 -10.08 29.44
C ASP A 137 -3.43 -9.32 30.72
N GLU A 138 -3.21 -10.02 31.83
CA GLU A 138 -3.29 -9.43 33.19
C GLU A 138 -4.36 -8.33 33.33
N GLN A 139 -5.50 -8.54 32.67
CA GLN A 139 -6.71 -7.72 32.76
C GLN A 139 -7.75 -8.49 33.56
#